data_AF-A0A8S9S4G2-F1
#
_entry.id   AF-A0A8S9S4G2-F1
#
_cell.length_a   1.000
_cell.length_b   1.000
_cell.length_c   1.000
_cell.angle_alpha   90.00
_cell.angle_beta   90.00
_cell.angle_gamma   90.00
#
_symmetry.space_group_name_H-M   'P 1'
#
loop_
_entity.id
_entity.type
_entity.pdbx_description
1 polymer ?
#
loop_
_entity_poly.entity_id
_entity_poly.type
_entity_poly.pdbx_seq_one_letter_code
_entity_poly.pdbx_strand_id
1 'polypeptide(L)'
;MAPFSDEFLFIEMANKALFWQQQNYYGVDLTPLFGSAHQGYFSQPVVDAFDPRLLVAPLMFHTIDFTQMKEEDFYEIDIPLKFTSSVCTRVHGLACWFDVLFDGSTVQRWLTTAPGAPTTHWYQIRCVLAQPIYVMAGQEITGRLHLIAHSAQSYTIDLTLSAKMWGPGASQGGILQSSTGKFDLKEPYYRMSQPQAYPAAQEPPLPPQPQLNPCFFSTSKLIN
;
A
#
# COMPACT_ATOMS: atom_id res chain seq x y z
N MET A 1 -5.79 4.79 -0.66
CA MET A 1 -5.55 3.56 -1.45
C MET A 1 -5.49 3.89 -2.94
N ALA A 2 -4.72 3.15 -3.73
CA ALA A 2 -4.64 3.34 -5.18
C ALA A 2 -4.14 2.08 -5.91
N PRO A 3 -4.51 1.84 -7.19
CA PRO A 3 -3.96 0.75 -7.98
C PRO A 3 -2.48 0.99 -8.25
N PHE A 4 -1.68 -0.08 -8.29
CA PHE A 4 -0.23 0.02 -8.56
C PHE A 4 0.21 -0.93 -9.68
N SER A 5 1.37 -0.62 -10.25
CA SER A 5 2.08 -1.47 -11.20
C SER A 5 3.49 -1.74 -10.70
N ASP A 6 3.76 -2.98 -10.28
CA ASP A 6 5.09 -3.44 -9.86
C ASP A 6 5.35 -4.85 -10.40
N GLU A 7 6.02 -4.90 -11.56
CA GLU A 7 6.36 -6.16 -12.24
C GLU A 7 7.32 -7.02 -11.40
N PHE A 8 8.28 -6.38 -10.71
CA PHE A 8 9.28 -7.08 -9.92
C PHE A 8 8.63 -7.81 -8.74
N LEU A 9 7.71 -7.15 -8.03
CA LEU A 9 6.95 -7.79 -6.97
C LEU A 9 6.11 -8.96 -7.50
N PHE A 10 5.41 -8.74 -8.62
CA PHE A 10 4.55 -9.76 -9.20
C PHE A 10 5.34 -11.03 -9.56
N ILE A 11 6.48 -10.87 -10.24
CA ILE A 11 7.38 -11.97 -10.60
C ILE A 11 7.97 -12.63 -9.35
N GLU A 12 8.36 -11.86 -8.33
CA GLU A 12 8.86 -12.38 -7.06
C GLU A 12 7.84 -13.32 -6.40
N MET A 13 6.57 -12.92 -6.35
CA MET A 13 5.49 -13.75 -5.79
C MET A 13 5.20 -14.99 -6.64
N ALA A 14 5.10 -14.83 -7.97
CA ALA A 14 4.86 -15.95 -8.88
C ALA A 14 5.99 -17.00 -8.81
N ASN A 15 7.24 -16.54 -8.69
CA ASN A 15 8.40 -17.43 -8.66
C ASN A 15 8.47 -18.29 -7.39
N LYS A 16 7.89 -17.87 -6.27
CA LYS A 16 7.82 -18.70 -5.05
C LYS A 16 7.09 -20.02 -5.31
N ALA A 17 6.08 -20.01 -6.18
CA ALA A 17 5.32 -21.21 -6.55
C ALA A 17 6.13 -22.21 -7.36
N LEU A 18 7.19 -21.78 -8.07
CA LEU A 18 7.96 -22.65 -8.97
C LEU A 18 8.68 -23.79 -8.24
N PHE A 19 8.99 -23.64 -6.95
CA PHE A 19 9.51 -24.73 -6.13
C PHE A 19 8.64 -26.00 -6.23
N TRP A 20 7.32 -25.82 -6.33
CA TRP A 20 6.34 -26.91 -6.36
C TRP A 20 6.21 -27.57 -7.73
N GLN A 21 6.90 -27.09 -8.76
CA GLN A 21 6.90 -27.73 -10.09
C GLN A 21 7.88 -28.91 -10.22
N GLN A 22 8.47 -29.36 -9.11
CA GLN A 22 9.44 -30.44 -9.10
C GLN A 22 8.75 -31.82 -9.18
N GLN A 23 9.01 -32.57 -10.24
CA GLN A 23 8.48 -33.92 -10.45
C GLN A 23 9.19 -35.01 -9.62
N ASN A 24 10.37 -34.70 -9.08
CA ASN A 24 11.17 -35.64 -8.31
C ASN A 24 11.99 -34.93 -7.23
N TYR A 25 11.29 -34.44 -6.20
CA TYR A 25 11.91 -33.93 -4.99
C TYR A 25 12.12 -35.08 -4.00
N TYR A 26 13.36 -35.61 -3.94
CA TYR A 26 13.70 -36.77 -3.12
C TYR A 26 12.80 -38.00 -3.34
N GLY A 27 12.40 -38.28 -4.58
CA GLY A 27 11.52 -39.40 -4.93
C GLY A 27 10.02 -39.07 -4.93
N VAL A 28 9.64 -37.81 -4.67
CA VAL A 28 8.23 -37.37 -4.58
C VAL A 28 7.92 -36.33 -5.65
N ASP A 29 6.80 -36.49 -6.36
CA ASP A 29 6.26 -35.50 -7.29
C ASP A 29 5.46 -34.43 -6.53
N LEU A 30 5.93 -33.18 -6.55
CA LEU A 30 5.29 -32.04 -5.90
C LEU A 30 4.34 -31.28 -6.83
N THR A 31 4.35 -31.56 -8.13
CA THR A 31 3.57 -30.80 -9.13
C THR A 31 2.07 -30.69 -8.83
N PRO A 32 1.40 -31.69 -8.21
CA PRO A 32 -0.02 -31.55 -7.84
C PRO A 32 -0.29 -30.41 -6.85
N LEU A 33 0.71 -29.97 -6.07
CA LEU A 33 0.58 -28.91 -5.08
C LEU A 33 0.83 -27.50 -5.66
N PHE A 34 1.32 -27.39 -6.89
CA PHE A 34 1.67 -26.10 -7.52
C PHE A 34 0.51 -25.11 -7.52
N GLY A 35 -0.71 -25.55 -7.89
CA GLY A 35 -1.88 -24.67 -7.95
C GLY A 35 -2.25 -24.09 -6.58
N SER A 36 -2.26 -24.94 -5.54
CA SER A 36 -2.53 -24.51 -4.16
C SER A 36 -1.45 -23.58 -3.62
N ALA A 37 -0.18 -23.87 -3.89
CA ALA A 37 0.92 -23.01 -3.47
C ALA A 37 0.87 -21.65 -4.17
N HIS A 38 0.65 -21.63 -5.49
CA HIS A 38 0.48 -20.40 -6.26
C HIS A 38 -0.64 -19.54 -5.69
N GLN A 39 -1.82 -20.13 -5.47
CA GLN A 39 -2.94 -19.41 -4.85
C GLN A 39 -2.59 -18.91 -3.43
N GLY A 40 -1.91 -19.74 -2.62
CA GLY A 40 -1.50 -19.39 -1.26
C GLY A 40 -0.53 -18.21 -1.21
N TYR A 41 0.43 -18.13 -2.14
CA TYR A 41 1.34 -16.97 -2.20
C TYR A 41 0.60 -15.69 -2.60
N PHE A 42 -0.34 -15.75 -3.55
CA PHE A 42 -1.14 -14.60 -3.94
C PHE A 42 -2.25 -14.23 -2.93
N SER A 43 -2.54 -15.07 -1.93
CA SER A 43 -3.42 -14.70 -0.81
C SER A 43 -2.71 -13.97 0.32
N GLN A 44 -1.39 -13.78 0.24
CA GLN A 44 -0.64 -13.02 1.24
C GLN A 44 -0.60 -11.53 0.86
N PRO A 45 -1.16 -10.63 1.68
CA PRO A 45 -0.93 -9.21 1.50
C PRO A 45 0.54 -8.90 1.75
N VAL A 46 1.14 -8.08 0.89
CA VAL A 46 2.56 -7.70 0.99
C VAL A 46 2.68 -6.46 1.86
N VAL A 47 3.57 -6.52 2.86
CA VAL A 47 3.87 -5.38 3.74
C VAL A 47 5.27 -4.88 3.43
N ASP A 48 5.37 -3.68 2.85
CA ASP A 48 6.63 -2.99 2.60
C ASP A 48 6.46 -1.50 2.31
N ALA A 49 7.59 -0.78 2.28
CA ALA A 49 7.67 0.57 1.74
C ALA A 49 7.95 0.50 0.24
N PHE A 50 7.25 1.31 -0.54
CA PHE A 50 7.42 1.36 -1.98
C PHE A 50 7.42 2.79 -2.53
N ASP A 51 7.96 2.95 -3.73
CA ASP A 51 8.02 4.25 -4.42
C ASP A 51 6.61 4.66 -4.91
N PRO A 52 6.09 5.85 -4.52
CA PRO A 52 4.76 6.30 -4.95
C PRO A 52 4.61 6.44 -6.48
N ARG A 53 5.71 6.47 -7.25
CA ARG A 53 5.67 6.45 -8.72
C ARG A 53 5.12 5.15 -9.31
N LEU A 54 5.01 4.09 -8.50
CA LEU A 54 4.38 2.83 -8.91
C LEU A 54 2.85 2.92 -8.93
N LEU A 55 2.25 3.98 -8.37
CA LEU A 55 0.81 4.19 -8.39
C LEU A 55 0.33 4.56 -9.80
N VAL A 56 -0.76 3.93 -10.22
CA VAL A 56 -1.31 4.01 -11.59
C VAL A 56 -2.36 5.11 -11.72
N ALA A 57 -2.97 5.51 -10.62
CA ALA A 57 -4.02 6.52 -10.57
C ALA A 57 -3.88 7.37 -9.30
N PRO A 58 -4.51 8.56 -9.25
CA PRO A 58 -4.67 9.30 -8.00
C PRO A 58 -5.32 8.42 -6.92
N LEU A 59 -4.90 8.64 -5.69
CA LEU A 59 -5.42 7.91 -4.55
C LEU A 59 -6.88 8.25 -4.26
N MET A 60 -7.61 7.27 -3.73
CA MET A 60 -8.94 7.45 -3.16
C MET A 60 -8.90 7.28 -1.64
N PHE A 61 -9.83 7.95 -0.97
CA PHE A 61 -10.03 7.88 0.47
C PHE A 61 -11.31 7.12 0.80
N HIS A 62 -11.25 6.34 1.87
CA HIS A 62 -12.43 5.85 2.58
C HIS A 62 -12.28 6.35 4.02
N THR A 63 -13.22 7.17 4.47
CA THR A 63 -13.13 7.86 5.75
C THR A 63 -13.88 7.08 6.81
N ILE A 64 -13.19 6.78 7.90
CA ILE A 64 -13.76 6.19 9.12
C ILE A 64 -13.82 7.31 10.15
N ASP A 65 -15.03 7.71 10.54
CA ASP A 65 -15.25 8.68 11.62
C ASP A 65 -15.57 7.94 12.91
N PHE A 66 -14.55 7.81 13.77
CA PHE A 66 -14.66 7.14 15.07
C PHE A 66 -15.65 7.80 16.04
N THR A 67 -16.14 9.02 15.76
CA THR A 67 -17.16 9.68 16.58
C THR A 67 -18.58 9.25 16.23
N GLN A 68 -18.79 8.73 15.01
CA GLN A 68 -20.11 8.36 14.48
C GLN A 68 -20.28 6.84 14.35
N MET A 69 -19.19 6.12 14.06
CA MET A 69 -19.23 4.67 13.85
C MET A 69 -19.33 3.88 15.15
N LYS A 70 -19.98 2.72 15.07
CA LYS A 70 -20.12 1.74 16.15
C LYS A 70 -19.20 0.55 15.92
N GLU A 71 -19.03 -0.28 16.95
CA GLU A 71 -18.22 -1.50 16.86
C GLU A 71 -18.68 -2.42 15.71
N GLU A 72 -19.99 -2.54 15.51
CA GLU A 72 -20.54 -3.45 14.51
C GLU A 72 -20.21 -3.04 13.07
N ASP A 73 -19.98 -1.73 12.84
CA ASP A 73 -19.59 -1.19 11.53
C ASP A 73 -18.19 -1.69 11.10
N PHE A 74 -17.40 -2.19 12.05
CA PHE A 74 -16.07 -2.75 11.80
C PHE A 74 -16.09 -4.25 11.52
N TYR A 75 -17.22 -4.96 11.62
CA TYR A 75 -17.26 -6.38 11.27
C TYR A 75 -17.19 -6.61 9.76
N GLU A 76 -17.74 -5.69 8.98
CA GLU A 76 -17.74 -5.74 7.52
C GLU A 76 -17.55 -4.32 6.97
N ILE A 77 -16.40 -4.07 6.33
CA ILE A 77 -16.09 -2.77 5.72
C ILE A 77 -16.14 -2.95 4.21
N ASP A 78 -17.13 -2.34 3.57
CA ASP A 78 -17.33 -2.40 2.12
C ASP A 78 -16.97 -1.07 1.45
N ILE A 79 -15.94 -1.11 0.60
CA ILE A 79 -15.39 0.06 -0.06
C ILE A 79 -15.52 -0.10 -1.58
N PRO A 80 -16.49 0.57 -2.23
CA PRO A 80 -16.56 0.59 -3.69
C PRO A 80 -15.37 1.38 -4.25
N LEU A 81 -14.70 0.81 -5.24
CA LEU A 81 -13.49 1.38 -5.82
C LEU A 81 -13.80 2.04 -7.16
N LYS A 82 -13.23 3.23 -7.37
CA LYS A 82 -13.30 3.95 -8.65
C LYS A 82 -12.06 4.79 -8.85
N PHE A 83 -11.34 4.53 -9.93
CA PHE A 83 -10.12 5.23 -10.32
C PHE A 83 -10.13 5.56 -11.81
N THR A 84 -9.33 6.54 -12.20
CA THR A 84 -9.01 6.81 -13.60
C THR A 84 -7.50 6.63 -13.77
N SER A 85 -7.11 5.68 -14.61
CA SER A 85 -5.68 5.42 -14.85
C SER A 85 -5.01 6.64 -15.45
N SER A 86 -3.87 7.05 -14.90
CA SER A 86 -3.05 8.13 -15.44
C SER A 86 -2.11 7.67 -16.55
N VAL A 87 -1.88 6.36 -16.65
CA VAL A 87 -0.89 5.76 -17.55
C VAL A 87 -1.43 4.52 -18.27
N CYS A 88 -0.79 4.14 -19.37
CA CYS A 88 -1.01 2.82 -19.99
C CYS A 88 -0.09 1.81 -19.31
N THR A 89 -0.62 0.81 -18.62
CA THR A 89 0.19 -0.18 -17.90
C THR A 89 -0.60 -1.43 -17.52
N ARG A 90 0.10 -2.40 -16.93
CA ARG A 90 -0.47 -3.56 -16.26
C ARG A 90 -0.64 -3.27 -14.77
N VAL A 91 -1.87 -3.27 -14.28
CA VAL A 91 -2.21 -3.08 -12.86
C VAL A 91 -2.07 -4.41 -12.15
N HIS A 92 -1.14 -4.46 -11.22
CA HIS A 92 -0.78 -5.67 -10.47
C HIS A 92 -1.62 -5.85 -9.21
N GLY A 93 -2.27 -4.80 -8.71
CA GLY A 93 -3.05 -4.88 -7.48
C GLY A 93 -3.47 -3.53 -6.93
N LEU A 94 -3.88 -3.53 -5.66
CA LEU A 94 -4.26 -2.35 -4.89
C LEU A 94 -3.29 -2.12 -3.72
N ALA A 95 -2.81 -0.89 -3.57
CA ALA A 95 -2.02 -0.46 -2.44
C ALA A 95 -2.88 0.33 -1.45
N CYS A 96 -2.73 0.02 -0.17
CA CYS A 96 -3.47 0.59 0.95
C CYS A 96 -2.50 1.11 2.01
N TRP A 97 -2.88 2.23 2.60
CA TRP A 97 -2.22 2.90 3.72
C TRP A 97 -3.30 3.71 4.44
N PHE A 98 -2.97 4.26 5.60
CA PHE A 98 -3.90 5.05 6.39
C PHE A 98 -3.27 6.35 6.89
N ASP A 99 -4.15 7.33 7.09
CA ASP A 99 -3.83 8.57 7.77
C ASP A 99 -4.80 8.70 8.96
N VAL A 100 -4.33 9.26 10.07
CA VAL A 100 -5.14 9.54 11.26
C VAL A 100 -5.09 11.03 11.55
N LEU A 101 -6.27 11.65 11.63
CA LEU A 101 -6.43 13.00 12.12
C LEU A 101 -6.73 12.96 13.62
N PHE A 102 -5.86 13.59 14.40
CA PHE A 102 -6.14 13.95 15.78
C PHE A 102 -6.75 15.35 15.79
N ASP A 103 -8.09 15.40 15.79
CA ASP A 103 -8.87 16.64 15.69
C ASP A 103 -8.99 17.37 17.05
N GLY A 104 -7.85 17.87 17.54
CA GLY A 104 -7.77 18.58 18.81
C GLY A 104 -8.32 20.01 18.71
N SER A 105 -8.98 20.47 19.77
CA SER A 105 -9.62 21.81 19.85
C SER A 105 -8.66 23.00 19.73
N THR A 106 -7.36 22.79 19.97
CA THR A 106 -6.34 23.85 19.84
C THR A 106 -5.55 23.73 18.55
N VAL A 107 -5.10 22.51 18.20
CA VAL A 107 -4.30 22.23 17.01
C VAL A 107 -4.63 20.83 16.51
N GLN A 108 -4.86 20.73 15.20
CA GLN A 108 -5.00 19.45 14.49
C GLN A 108 -3.63 18.85 14.18
N ARG A 109 -3.51 17.52 14.31
CA ARG A 109 -2.29 16.78 13.96
C ARG A 109 -2.63 15.59 13.07
N TRP A 110 -1.77 15.35 12.09
CA TRP A 110 -1.87 14.21 11.18
C TRP A 110 -0.74 13.22 11.44
N LEU A 111 -1.09 11.94 11.53
CA LEU A 111 -0.17 10.84 11.32
C LEU A 111 -0.47 10.26 9.94
N THR A 112 0.54 10.18 9.08
CA THR A 112 0.40 9.56 7.75
C THR A 112 1.34 8.38 7.61
N THR A 113 0.84 7.32 6.95
CA THR A 113 1.65 6.18 6.51
C THR A 113 1.75 6.11 4.99
N ALA A 114 1.41 7.20 4.29
CA ALA A 114 1.39 7.25 2.84
C ALA A 114 2.77 6.96 2.22
N PRO A 115 2.82 6.30 1.05
CA PRO A 115 4.06 6.14 0.30
C PRO A 115 4.62 7.52 -0.07
N GLY A 116 5.92 7.71 0.10
CA GLY A 116 6.60 9.00 -0.09
C GLY A 116 6.71 9.87 1.17
N ALA A 117 5.95 9.57 2.23
CA ALA A 117 6.21 10.12 3.57
C ALA A 117 7.35 9.36 4.28
N PRO A 118 7.93 9.91 5.36
CA PRO A 118 8.89 9.16 6.17
C PRO A 118 8.33 7.81 6.61
N THR A 119 9.09 6.74 6.35
CA THR A 119 8.63 5.37 6.61
C THR A 119 8.35 5.14 8.10
N THR A 120 7.20 4.54 8.38
CA THR A 120 6.81 4.11 9.73
C THR A 120 6.91 2.59 9.84
N HIS A 121 6.79 2.05 11.05
CA HIS A 121 6.79 0.60 11.27
C HIS A 121 5.55 -0.13 10.70
N TRP A 122 4.51 0.61 10.33
CA TRP A 122 3.32 0.05 9.67
C TRP A 122 3.56 -0.23 8.18
N TYR A 123 4.52 0.44 7.56
CA TYR A 123 4.74 0.39 6.11
C TYR A 123 3.43 0.66 5.34
N GLN A 124 3.26 0.05 4.16
CA GLN A 124 2.01 0.00 3.42
C GLN A 124 1.62 -1.46 3.16
N ILE A 125 0.35 -1.69 2.82
CA ILE A 125 -0.17 -3.00 2.42
C ILE A 125 -0.41 -3.01 0.91
N ARG A 126 0.05 -4.04 0.21
CA ARG A 126 -0.20 -4.25 -1.22
C ARG A 126 -0.84 -5.61 -1.46
N CYS A 127 -2.06 -5.60 -1.99
CA CYS A 127 -2.80 -6.79 -2.38
C CYS A 127 -2.52 -7.07 -3.86
N VAL A 128 -1.66 -8.06 -4.15
CA VAL A 128 -1.26 -8.42 -5.52
C VAL A 128 -2.24 -9.43 -6.10
N LEU A 129 -2.80 -9.13 -7.26
CA LEU A 129 -3.74 -10.01 -7.97
C LEU A 129 -2.96 -11.05 -8.79
N ALA A 130 -3.37 -12.32 -8.69
CA ALA A 130 -2.78 -13.42 -9.47
C ALA A 130 -2.92 -13.22 -10.99
N GLN A 131 -3.99 -12.52 -11.41
CA GLN A 131 -4.21 -12.14 -12.80
C GLN A 131 -4.25 -10.61 -12.92
N PRO A 132 -3.15 -9.95 -13.29
CA PRO A 132 -3.14 -8.50 -13.50
C PRO A 132 -4.09 -8.07 -14.63
N ILE A 133 -4.61 -6.84 -14.55
CA ILE A 133 -5.44 -6.24 -15.61
C ILE A 133 -4.65 -5.19 -16.38
N TYR A 134 -4.99 -4.99 -17.66
CA TYR A 134 -4.37 -3.97 -18.50
C TYR A 134 -5.27 -2.74 -18.59
N VAL A 135 -4.65 -1.57 -18.48
CA VAL A 135 -5.36 -0.29 -18.53
C VAL A 135 -4.61 0.67 -19.44
N MET A 136 -5.36 1.57 -20.07
CA MET A 136 -4.84 2.71 -20.82
C MET A 136 -4.96 3.98 -19.98
N ALA A 137 -4.19 5.01 -20.35
CA ALA A 137 -4.37 6.34 -19.78
C ALA A 137 -5.79 6.85 -20.06
N GLY A 138 -6.43 7.42 -19.04
CA GLY A 138 -7.83 7.88 -19.07
C GLY A 138 -8.88 6.77 -18.87
N GLN A 139 -8.49 5.49 -18.86
CA GLN A 139 -9.43 4.39 -18.67
C GLN A 139 -9.91 4.29 -17.22
N GLU A 140 -11.20 4.07 -17.03
CA GLU A 140 -11.81 3.87 -15.71
C GLU A 140 -11.53 2.45 -15.19
N ILE A 141 -11.09 2.39 -13.93
CA ILE A 141 -10.93 1.16 -13.15
C ILE A 141 -11.99 1.21 -12.03
N THR A 142 -12.82 0.18 -11.94
CA THR A 142 -13.83 0.04 -10.89
C THR A 142 -13.60 -1.22 -10.08
N GLY A 143 -14.19 -1.34 -8.90
CA GLY A 143 -13.99 -2.52 -8.09
C GLY A 143 -14.67 -2.47 -6.73
N ARG A 144 -14.25 -3.37 -5.85
CA ARG A 144 -14.69 -3.47 -4.46
C ARG A 144 -13.52 -3.96 -3.61
N LEU A 145 -13.24 -3.26 -2.51
CA LEU A 145 -12.37 -3.74 -1.44
C LEU A 145 -13.27 -4.04 -0.26
N HIS A 146 -13.41 -5.33 0.07
CA HIS A 146 -14.34 -5.80 1.07
C HIS A 146 -13.57 -6.50 2.19
N LEU A 147 -13.63 -5.96 3.41
CA LEU A 147 -12.93 -6.50 4.57
C LEU A 147 -13.94 -7.14 5.51
N ILE A 148 -13.74 -8.41 5.84
CA ILE A 148 -14.61 -9.19 6.72
C ILE A 148 -13.81 -9.61 7.95
N ALA A 149 -14.21 -9.14 9.12
CA ALA A 149 -13.57 -9.49 10.38
C ALA A 149 -13.75 -10.99 10.67
N HIS A 150 -12.74 -11.60 11.27
CA HIS A 150 -12.82 -12.99 11.74
C HIS A 150 -12.19 -13.15 13.13
N SER A 151 -12.45 -14.31 13.74
CA SER A 151 -12.12 -14.62 15.14
C SER A 151 -10.62 -14.58 15.49
N ALA A 152 -9.74 -14.55 14.49
CA ALA A 152 -8.30 -14.42 14.68
C ALA A 152 -7.84 -12.95 14.85
N GLN A 153 -8.75 -12.03 15.20
CA GLN A 153 -8.48 -10.60 15.40
C GLN A 153 -7.87 -9.95 14.14
N SER A 154 -8.40 -10.28 12.97
CA SER A 154 -7.95 -9.75 11.69
C SER A 154 -9.09 -9.73 10.67
N TYR A 155 -8.77 -9.39 9.42
CA TYR A 155 -9.72 -9.36 8.31
C TYR A 155 -9.29 -10.25 7.15
N THR A 156 -10.29 -10.91 6.57
CA THR A 156 -10.21 -11.41 5.21
C THR A 156 -10.54 -10.27 4.26
N ILE A 157 -9.72 -10.06 3.24
CA ILE A 157 -9.94 -9.07 2.19
C ILE A 157 -10.39 -9.79 0.92
N ASP A 158 -11.59 -9.48 0.43
CA ASP A 158 -12.00 -9.78 -0.94
C ASP A 158 -11.83 -8.52 -1.80
N LEU A 159 -10.89 -8.57 -2.75
CA LEU A 159 -10.61 -7.48 -3.67
C LEU A 159 -11.08 -7.85 -5.07
N THR A 160 -11.78 -6.94 -5.74
CA THR A 160 -12.04 -7.03 -7.18
C THR A 160 -11.63 -5.72 -7.85
N LEU A 161 -10.92 -5.82 -8.97
CA LEU A 161 -10.58 -4.69 -9.85
C LEU A 161 -10.97 -5.04 -11.29
N SER A 162 -11.65 -4.10 -11.95
CA SER A 162 -12.18 -4.25 -13.29
C SER A 162 -11.84 -3.03 -14.14
N ALA A 163 -11.29 -3.26 -15.34
CA ALA A 163 -11.09 -2.20 -16.32
C ALA A 163 -12.37 -2.07 -17.17
N LYS A 164 -12.95 -0.86 -17.25
CA LYS A 164 -14.10 -0.62 -18.12
C LYS A 164 -13.72 -0.66 -19.58
N MET A 165 -14.69 -0.91 -20.47
CA MET A 165 -14.48 -0.77 -21.91
C MET A 165 -13.93 0.61 -22.25
N TRP A 166 -13.01 0.66 -23.21
CA TRP A 166 -12.32 1.88 -23.61
C TRP A 166 -12.15 1.93 -25.13
N GLY A 167 -12.33 3.11 -25.70
CA GLY A 167 -12.18 3.44 -27.10
C GLY A 167 -13.45 4.08 -27.69
N PRO A 168 -13.35 4.69 -28.87
CA PRO A 168 -14.52 5.13 -29.63
C PRO A 168 -15.49 3.95 -29.88
N GLY A 169 -16.77 4.11 -29.53
CA GLY A 169 -17.78 3.07 -29.70
C GLY A 169 -17.92 2.07 -28.54
N ALA A 170 -17.15 2.23 -27.46
CA ALA A 170 -17.36 1.47 -26.22
C ALA A 170 -18.74 1.80 -25.61
N SER A 171 -19.51 0.78 -25.23
CA SER A 171 -20.73 0.98 -24.46
C SER A 171 -20.37 1.52 -23.08
N GLN A 172 -20.95 2.67 -22.70
CA GLN A 172 -20.74 3.24 -21.39
C GLN A 172 -21.20 2.23 -20.33
N GLY A 173 -20.25 1.71 -19.55
CA GLY A 173 -20.52 0.77 -18.44
C GLY A 173 -20.09 -0.69 -18.66
N GLY A 174 -19.66 -1.08 -19.87
CA GLY A 174 -19.12 -2.42 -20.10
C GLY A 174 -17.82 -2.67 -19.34
N ILE A 175 -17.57 -3.92 -18.92
CA ILE A 175 -16.31 -4.36 -18.31
C ILE A 175 -15.49 -5.11 -19.37
N LEU A 176 -14.24 -4.72 -19.57
CA LEU A 176 -13.32 -5.37 -20.51
C LEU A 176 -12.54 -6.51 -19.84
N GLN A 177 -12.07 -6.27 -18.62
CA GLN A 177 -11.27 -7.22 -17.84
C GLN A 177 -11.68 -7.09 -16.38
N SER A 178 -11.66 -8.20 -15.66
CA SER A 178 -11.87 -8.24 -14.21
C SER A 178 -10.87 -9.21 -13.59
N SER A 179 -10.42 -8.88 -12.38
CA SER A 179 -9.58 -9.74 -11.58
C SER A 179 -9.96 -9.63 -10.11
N THR A 180 -9.93 -10.77 -9.43
CA THR A 180 -10.33 -10.90 -8.03
C THR A 180 -9.23 -11.60 -7.26
N GLY A 181 -9.04 -11.20 -6.01
CA GLY A 181 -8.12 -11.84 -5.08
C GLY A 181 -8.74 -11.90 -3.69
N LYS A 182 -8.40 -12.95 -2.95
CA LYS A 182 -8.79 -13.12 -1.55
C LYS A 182 -7.52 -13.18 -0.71
N PHE A 183 -7.41 -12.30 0.29
CA PHE A 183 -6.23 -12.15 1.11
C PHE A 183 -6.57 -12.31 2.58
N ASP A 184 -5.63 -12.79 3.38
CA ASP A 184 -5.77 -12.86 4.83
C ASP A 184 -4.77 -11.90 5.49
N LEU A 185 -5.27 -10.85 6.15
CA LEU A 185 -4.42 -9.90 6.88
C LEU A 185 -3.66 -10.55 8.05
N LYS A 186 -4.07 -11.74 8.49
CA LYS A 186 -3.39 -12.48 9.55
C LYS A 186 -2.08 -13.12 9.08
N GLU A 187 -1.94 -13.39 7.79
CA GLU A 187 -0.80 -14.07 7.16
C GLU A 187 -0.10 -13.18 6.11
N PRO A 188 0.43 -12.00 6.49
CA PRO A 188 1.10 -11.10 5.56
C PRO A 188 2.50 -11.61 5.17
N TYR A 189 2.92 -11.26 3.96
CA TYR A 189 4.30 -11.37 3.53
C TYR A 189 5.05 -10.07 3.80
N TYR A 190 5.86 -10.06 4.86
CA TYR A 190 6.77 -8.94 5.16
C TYR A 190 7.94 -8.94 4.18
N ARG A 191 7.92 -8.02 3.22
CA ARG A 191 8.96 -7.89 2.21
C ARG A 191 9.99 -6.87 2.68
N MET A 192 11.08 -7.37 3.25
CA MET A 192 12.23 -6.51 3.54
C MET A 192 12.90 -6.12 2.23
N SER A 193 12.59 -4.92 1.72
CA SER A 193 13.51 -4.25 0.81
C SER A 193 14.81 -4.02 1.58
N GLN A 194 15.94 -4.50 1.06
CA GLN A 194 17.23 -4.00 1.51
C GLN A 194 17.15 -2.47 1.49
N PRO A 195 17.58 -1.75 2.54
CA PRO A 195 17.50 -0.31 2.54
C PRO A 195 18.22 0.21 1.29
N GLN A 196 17.47 0.79 0.36
CA GLN A 196 18.08 1.63 -0.65
C GLN A 196 18.71 2.78 0.12
N ALA A 197 20.03 2.86 0.08
CA ALA A 197 20.76 4.00 0.60
C ALA A 197 20.27 5.23 -0.16
N TYR A 198 19.35 6.00 0.42
CA TYR A 198 19.12 7.36 0.00
C TYR A 198 20.46 8.07 0.19
N PRO A 199 21.08 8.63 -0.87
CA PRO A 199 22.17 9.56 -0.62
C PRO A 199 21.54 10.70 0.16
N ALA A 200 21.93 10.84 1.43
CA ALA A 200 21.57 11.98 2.24
C ALA A 200 21.86 13.22 1.40
N ALA A 201 20.83 14.01 1.10
CA ALA A 201 21.03 15.33 0.56
C ALA A 201 21.93 16.04 1.57
N GLN A 202 23.17 16.33 1.17
CA GLN A 202 24.09 17.09 1.98
C GLN A 202 23.44 18.46 2.19
N GLU A 203 22.91 18.71 3.38
CA GLU A 203 22.60 20.07 3.79
C GLU A 203 23.87 20.90 3.61
N PRO A 204 23.80 22.05 2.91
CA PRO A 204 24.94 22.94 2.83
C PRO A 204 25.34 23.34 4.25
N PRO A 205 26.65 23.39 4.57
CA PRO A 205 27.10 23.66 5.93
C PRO A 205 26.58 25.02 6.40
N LEU A 206 25.94 25.02 7.56
CA LEU A 206 25.51 26.24 8.27
C LEU A 206 26.72 27.17 8.48
N PRO A 207 26.58 28.49 8.26
CA PRO A 207 27.66 29.42 8.54
C PRO A 207 28.00 29.42 10.05
N PRO A 208 29.28 29.56 10.42
CA PRO A 208 29.70 29.48 11.82
C PRO A 208 29.05 30.58 12.66
N GLN A 209 28.41 30.17 13.76
CA GLN A 209 27.91 31.09 14.78
C GLN A 209 29.08 31.73 15.54
N PRO A 210 28.98 33.03 15.91
CA PRO A 210 30.02 33.70 16.67
C PRO A 210 30.12 33.12 18.09
N GLN A 211 31.35 32.79 18.50
CA GLN A 211 31.67 32.31 19.85
C GLN A 211 31.40 33.40 20.89
N LEU A 212 30.44 33.16 21.79
CA LEU A 212 30.27 33.93 23.01
C LEU A 212 31.30 33.47 24.05
N ASN A 213 32.27 34.35 24.36
CA ASN A 213 33.20 34.15 25.47
C ASN A 213 32.48 34.30 26.82
N PRO A 214 32.76 33.45 27.82
CA PRO A 214 32.21 33.59 29.16
C PRO A 214 33.04 34.62 29.95
N CYS A 215 32.50 35.83 30.13
CA CYS A 215 33.05 36.79 31.09
C CYS A 215 32.18 36.88 32.34
N PHE A 216 32.76 36.36 33.42
CA PHE A 216 32.56 36.64 34.84
C PHE A 216 31.45 37.62 35.25
N PHE A 217 30.56 37.12 36.11
CA PHE A 217 29.76 37.94 37.01
C PHE A 217 30.68 38.76 37.93
N SER A 218 30.61 40.09 37.82
CA SER A 218 31.01 41.01 38.89
C SER A 218 29.80 41.86 39.26
N THR A 219 29.32 41.69 40.48
CA THR A 219 28.30 42.50 41.13
C THR A 219 28.84 43.88 41.47
N SER A 220 28.22 44.95 40.94
CA SER A 220 28.09 46.23 41.65
C SER A 220 27.30 47.30 40.86
N LYS A 221 26.10 47.60 41.37
CA LYS A 221 25.57 48.94 41.72
C LYS A 221 25.46 50.10 40.68
N LEU A 222 24.31 50.79 40.84
CA LEU A 222 23.97 52.21 40.62
C LEU A 222 23.44 52.58 39.22
N ILE A 223 22.11 52.78 39.09
CA ILE A 223 21.36 54.05 39.21
C ILE A 223 21.81 55.11 38.19
N ASN A 224 21.01 55.28 37.12
CA ASN A 224 20.20 56.48 36.86
C ASN A 224 19.16 56.17 35.77
#